data_AF-A0A7V9HXH3-F1
#
_entry.id   AF-A0A7V9HXH3-F1
#
_cell.length_a   1.000
_cell.length_b   1.000
_cell.length_c   1.000
_cell.angle_alpha   90.00
_cell.angle_beta   90.00
_cell.angle_gamma   90.00
#
_symmetry.space_group_name_H-M   'P 1'
#
loop_
_entity.id
_entity.type
_entity.pdbx_description
1 polymer ?
#
loop_
_entity_poly.entity_id
_entity_poly.type
_entity_poly.pdbx_seq_one_letter_code
_entity_poly.pdbx_strand_id
1 'polypeptide(L)' 'MSWSEFFSMGGYAFYVWGSYLVTLIVMGGEVVSLLRRRKLLRHQRSSSSKAGGSNNL' A
#
# COMPACT_ATOMS: atom_id res chain seq x y z
N MET A 1 -27.42 13.65 -19.63
CA MET A 1 -26.06 14.21 -19.70
C MET A 1 -25.11 13.16 -19.17
N SER A 2 -24.47 12.44 -20.08
CA SER A 2 -23.86 11.12 -19.88
C SER A 2 -22.42 11.22 -19.36
N TRP A 3 -22.12 10.43 -18.34
CA TRP A 3 -20.75 10.17 -17.89
C TRP A 3 -19.88 9.58 -19.01
N SER A 4 -20.48 8.78 -19.89
CA SER A 4 -19.83 8.17 -21.04
C SER A 4 -19.24 9.17 -22.04
N GLU A 5 -19.78 10.38 -22.15
CA GLU A 5 -19.23 11.45 -23.01
C GLU A 5 -17.95 12.06 -22.41
N PHE A 6 -17.88 12.19 -21.08
CA PHE A 6 -16.65 12.61 -20.39
C PHE A 6 -15.51 11.60 -20.55
N PHE A 7 -15.85 10.30 -20.55
CA PHE A 7 -14.89 9.24 -20.87
C PHE A 7 -14.57 9.17 -22.37
N SER A 8 -15.51 9.54 -23.24
CA SER A 8 -15.41 9.44 -24.71
C SER A 8 -14.97 10.71 -25.42
N MET A 9 -14.69 11.83 -24.71
CA MET A 9 -13.92 12.97 -25.24
C MET A 9 -12.43 12.61 -25.40
N GLY A 10 -12.19 11.50 -26.11
CA GLY A 10 -11.04 11.15 -26.95
C GLY A 10 -9.67 10.93 -26.31
N GLY A 11 -9.32 11.62 -25.22
CA GLY A 11 -7.93 11.61 -24.74
C GLY A 11 -7.73 12.09 -23.31
N TYR A 12 -8.52 13.05 -22.83
CA TYR A 12 -8.27 13.64 -21.50
C TYR A 12 -8.61 12.71 -20.33
N ALA A 13 -9.65 11.89 -20.45
CA ALA A 13 -10.03 10.97 -19.38
C ALA A 13 -8.90 9.97 -19.06
N PHE A 14 -8.25 9.40 -20.08
CA PHE A 14 -7.11 8.50 -19.88
C PHE A 14 -5.93 9.20 -19.20
N TYR A 15 -5.64 10.46 -19.54
CA TYR A 15 -4.63 11.25 -18.84
C TYR A 15 -4.99 11.49 -17.37
N VAL A 16 -6.23 11.88 -17.07
CA VAL A 16 -6.67 12.12 -15.70
C VAL A 16 -6.59 10.83 -14.89
N TRP A 17 -7.16 9.73 -15.38
CA TRP A 17 -7.09 8.44 -14.70
C TRP A 17 -5.67 7.91 -14.56
N GLY A 18 -4.82 8.10 -15.57
CA GLY A 18 -3.40 7.76 -15.51
C GLY A 18 -2.65 8.58 -14.45
N SER A 19 -2.83 9.90 -14.42
CA SER A 19 -2.23 10.78 -13.40
C SER A 19 -2.71 10.43 -11.99
N TYR A 20 -4.01 10.18 -11.80
CA TYR A 20 -4.57 9.73 -10.52
C TYR A 20 -3.98 8.38 -10.09
N LEU A 21 -3.82 7.43 -11.02
CA LEU A 21 -3.21 6.14 -10.75
C LEU A 21 -1.74 6.29 -10.35
N VAL A 22 -0.98 7.11 -11.05
CA VAL A 22 0.43 7.40 -10.73
C VAL A 22 0.54 8.03 -9.34
N THR A 23 -0.28 9.03 -9.01
CA THR A 23 -0.31 9.62 -7.67
C THR A 23 -0.68 8.60 -6.60
N LEU A 24 -1.67 7.74 -6.84
CA LEU A 24 -2.05 6.65 -5.93
C LEU A 24 -0.94 5.62 -5.75
N ILE A 25 -0.20 5.28 -6.81
CA ILE A 25 0.94 4.35 -6.74
C ILE A 25 2.07 4.97 -5.93
N VAL A 26 2.39 6.25 -6.13
CA VAL A 26 3.44 6.93 -5.37
C VAL A 26 3.05 7.05 -3.89
N MET A 27 1.86 7.58 -3.59
CA MET A 27 1.36 7.64 -2.21
C MET A 27 1.25 6.25 -1.59
N GLY A 28 0.66 5.29 -2.30
CA GLY A 28 0.48 3.92 -1.83
C GLY A 28 1.82 3.22 -1.59
N GLY A 29 2.79 3.41 -2.48
CA GLY A 29 4.16 2.89 -2.35
C GLY A 29 4.87 3.46 -1.13
N GLU A 30 4.79 4.77 -0.90
CA GLU A 30 5.33 5.40 0.31
C GLU A 30 4.63 4.89 1.56
N VAL A 31 3.29 4.85 1.59
CA VAL A 31 2.51 4.37 2.73
C VAL A 31 2.81 2.89 3.02
N VAL A 32 2.87 2.04 2.00
CA VAL A 32 3.23 0.62 2.16
C VAL A 32 4.66 0.48 2.65
N SER A 33 5.61 1.28 2.15
CA SER A 33 7.01 1.25 2.60
C SER A 33 7.15 1.71 4.06
N LEU A 34 6.43 2.78 4.45
CA LEU A 34 6.33 3.26 5.83
C LEU A 34 5.66 2.24 6.75
N LEU A 35 4.56 1.63 6.30
CA LEU A 35 3.86 0.58 7.04
C LEU A 35 4.72 -0.67 7.16
N ARG A 36 5.49 -1.05 6.13
CA ARG A 36 6.40 -2.20 6.15
C ARG A 36 7.55 -1.99 7.12
N ARG A 37 8.12 -0.77 7.19
CA ARG A 37 9.08 -0.37 8.25
C ARG A 37 8.46 -0.45 9.64
N ARG A 38 7.22 0.00 9.82
CA ARG A 38 6.49 -0.13 11.10
C ARG A 38 6.13 -1.58 11.44
N LYS A 39 5.88 -2.43 10.43
CA LYS A 39 5.52 -3.85 10.61
C LYS A 39 6.75 -4.68 10.95
N LEU A 40 7.93 -4.35 10.43
CA LEU A 40 9.20 -4.95 10.84
C LEU A 40 9.46 -4.77 12.35
N LEU A 41 9.16 -3.59 12.90
CA LEU A 41 9.25 -3.34 14.34
C LEU A 41 8.20 -4.10 15.17
N ARG A 42 7.00 -4.36 14.61
CA ARG A 42 5.93 -5.12 15.30
C ARG A 42 6.15 -6.63 15.23
N HIS A 43 6.72 -7.13 14.14
CA HIS A 43 6.95 -8.58 13.96
C HIS A 43 8.07 -9.10 14.86
N GLN A 44 8.96 -8.22 15.33
CA GLN A 44 9.98 -8.58 16.29
C GLN A 44 9.42 -8.88 17.69
N ARG A 45 8.20 -8.43 18.02
CA ARG A 45 7.53 -8.84 19.28
C ARG A 45 6.81 -10.18 19.19
N SER A 46 6.31 -10.58 18.02
CA SER A 46 5.59 -11.85 17.87
C SER A 46 6.52 -13.06 17.73
N SER A 47 7.80 -12.86 17.39
CA SER A 47 8.77 -13.95 17.29
C SER A 47 9.61 -14.15 18.57
N SER A 48 9.54 -13.24 19.55
CA SER A 48 10.26 -13.41 20.83
C SER A 48 9.48 -14.18 21.90
N SER A 49 8.21 -14.52 21.69
CA SER A 49 7.44 -15.38 22.63
C SER A 49 7.62 -16.88 22.41
N LYS A 50 8.53 -17.32 21.51
CA LYS A 50 8.88 -18.74 21.33
C LYS A 50 10.25 -19.14 21.92
N ALA A 51 10.84 -18.30 22.75
CA ALA A 51 12.10 -18.59 23.48
C ALA A 51 11.89 -18.71 25.00
N GLY A 52 10.72 -19.17 25.44
CA GLY A 52 10.34 -19.26 26.86
C GLY A 52 9.94 -20.65 27.34
N GLY A 53 10.47 -21.72 26.76
CA GLY A 53 10.01 -23.09 27.08
C GLY A 53 11.03 -24.20 26.87
N SER A 54 12.32 -23.94 27.05
CA SER A 54 13.34 -25.00 27.10
C SER A 54 14.53 -24.59 27.95
N ASN A 55 14.26 -24.11 29.17
CA ASN A 55 15.28 -24.01 30.20
C ASN A 55 14.97 -25.03 31.29
N ASN A 56 15.78 -26.09 31.26
CA ASN A 56 16.25 -26.89 32.41
C ASN A 56 15.24 -27.82 33.10
N LEU A 57 15.28 -29.08 32.69
CA LEU A 57 15.46 -30.25 33.57
C LEU A 57 16.44 -31.23 32.90
#